data_AF-A0A6M4AQW6-F1
#
_entry.id   AF-A0A6M4AQW6-F1
#
_cell.length_a   1.000
_cell.length_b   1.000
_cell.length_c   1.000
_cell.angle_alpha   90.00
_cell.angle_beta   90.00
_cell.angle_gamma   90.00
#
_symmetry.space_group_name_H-M   'P 1'
#
loop_
_entity.id
_entity.type
_entity.pdbx_description
1 polymer ?
#
loop_
_entity_poly.entity_id
_entity_poly.type
_entity_poly.pdbx_seq_one_letter_code
_entity_poly.pdbx_strand_id
1 'polypeptide(L)'
;MSALPSPLLAPGVRRLRPDDHFMILAETDASPMHVGALILLDVPTQRQHGFADAIRRQFAERLPVTPLLVRLLQAPDGYDSDVWADIASADLQTLVSVVRHNGAWEEAELYEAVAHINMQRLDLSGPPFAAHVFERLAGGGSALYLKMHHSVADGIGFQTVLGLLSDATPPASPRRADAVLPDPQQWLEKAKARFETEADLRAQQSVHRKAALAALEPLNGERTPTPEFALSGPTSNQRRYATISLPVARVKAVGKRLDATVNDIFLTLASSALRTYLSDRGELPDAPLVVNSARSYRRPEHGDFGNRIVALHPHLATNLADPIERLRAIQASMAAEMRRSPHDEALLDAAEKPFGARDRRAAFADRMVGGKRLIPGNLTLSNVPGPAEPRSYAGFAQLHNYPVPIIGSGRFLNITSRRSGDNLDMGVIADAEKVPDVGRIAALFRAALDELEART
;
A
#
# COMPACT_ATOMS: atom_id res chain seq x y z
N MET A 1 -35.21 -20.46 -16.93
CA MET A 1 -34.02 -19.68 -16.54
C MET A 1 -33.38 -20.39 -15.36
N SER A 2 -32.41 -21.27 -15.60
CA SER A 2 -31.70 -21.99 -14.53
C SER A 2 -30.91 -20.98 -13.72
N ALA A 3 -31.16 -20.89 -12.41
CA ALA A 3 -30.33 -20.11 -11.51
C ALA A 3 -28.88 -20.60 -11.66
N LEU A 4 -27.96 -19.70 -12.01
CA LEU A 4 -26.53 -19.99 -11.95
C LEU A 4 -26.21 -20.50 -10.53
N PRO A 5 -25.49 -21.62 -10.37
CA PRO A 5 -25.12 -22.11 -9.04
C PRO A 5 -24.38 -21.02 -8.27
N SER A 6 -24.59 -20.98 -6.95
CA SER A 6 -24.05 -19.94 -6.08
C SER A 6 -22.56 -19.69 -6.38
N PRO A 7 -22.13 -18.44 -6.65
CA PRO A 7 -20.75 -18.12 -7.04
C PRO A 7 -19.72 -18.27 -5.90
N LEU A 8 -20.16 -18.69 -4.71
CA LEU A 8 -19.34 -18.86 -3.51
C LEU A 8 -19.05 -20.33 -3.26
N LEU A 9 -17.78 -20.65 -2.97
CA LEU A 9 -17.34 -22.01 -2.62
C LEU A 9 -18.10 -22.54 -1.39
N ALA A 10 -18.30 -21.67 -0.41
CA ALA A 10 -19.12 -21.83 0.78
C ALA A 10 -19.45 -20.43 1.37
N PRO A 11 -20.47 -20.30 2.25
CA PRO A 11 -20.68 -19.07 3.01
C PRO A 11 -19.42 -18.65 3.77
N GLY A 12 -19.09 -17.35 3.74
CA GLY A 12 -17.89 -16.81 4.38
C GLY A 12 -16.58 -17.11 3.65
N VAL A 13 -16.63 -17.65 2.43
CA VAL A 13 -15.44 -17.88 1.59
C VAL A 13 -15.47 -17.00 0.36
N ARG A 14 -14.47 -16.13 0.21
CA ARG A 14 -14.29 -15.25 -0.95
C ARG A 14 -13.01 -15.59 -1.70
N ARG A 15 -13.12 -15.79 -3.01
CA ARG A 15 -11.97 -15.91 -3.90
C ARG A 15 -11.20 -14.60 -3.98
N LEU A 16 -9.88 -14.69 -4.06
CA LEU A 16 -9.04 -13.55 -4.36
C LEU A 16 -9.27 -13.07 -5.79
N ARG A 17 -9.34 -11.75 -5.93
CA ARG A 17 -9.27 -11.12 -7.25
C ARG A 17 -7.83 -11.21 -7.79
N PRO A 18 -7.63 -11.09 -9.11
CA PRO A 18 -6.28 -11.07 -9.71
C PRO A 18 -5.32 -10.09 -9.03
N ASP A 19 -5.79 -8.88 -8.73
CA ASP A 19 -4.97 -7.83 -8.09
C ASP A 19 -4.62 -8.18 -6.64
N ASP A 20 -5.55 -8.79 -5.89
CA ASP A 20 -5.31 -9.25 -4.53
C ASP A 20 -4.32 -10.42 -4.51
N HIS A 21 -4.50 -11.39 -5.41
CA HIS A 21 -3.62 -12.53 -5.55
C HIS A 21 -2.22 -12.10 -6.03
N PHE A 22 -2.12 -11.09 -6.89
CA PHE A 22 -0.83 -10.50 -7.29
C PHE A 22 -0.02 -10.08 -6.07
N MET A 23 -0.64 -9.46 -5.06
CA MET A 23 0.08 -9.05 -3.84
C MET A 23 0.64 -10.25 -3.05
N ILE A 24 -0.02 -11.41 -3.09
CA ILE A 24 0.48 -12.64 -2.45
C ILE A 24 1.62 -13.23 -3.27
N LEU A 25 1.45 -13.31 -4.60
CA LEU A 25 2.45 -13.91 -5.49
C LEU A 25 3.71 -13.06 -5.65
N ALA A 26 3.57 -11.73 -5.49
CA ALA A 26 4.68 -10.78 -5.55
C ALA A 26 5.45 -10.67 -4.24
N GLU A 27 4.96 -11.27 -3.15
CA GLU A 27 5.62 -11.21 -1.86
C GLU A 27 6.90 -12.04 -1.85
N THR A 28 7.98 -11.44 -1.33
CA THR A 28 9.26 -12.11 -1.09
C THR A 28 9.84 -11.61 0.23
N ASP A 29 10.86 -12.29 0.76
CA ASP A 29 11.53 -11.82 1.99
C ASP A 29 12.23 -10.46 1.78
N ALA A 30 12.60 -10.13 0.54
CA ALA A 30 13.14 -8.83 0.17
C ALA A 30 12.07 -7.80 -0.19
N SER A 31 10.79 -8.18 -0.29
CA SER A 31 9.67 -7.28 -0.56
C SER A 31 8.38 -7.82 0.10
N PRO A 32 8.27 -7.73 1.44
CA PRO A 32 7.02 -8.05 2.13
C PRO A 32 5.87 -7.14 1.63
N MET A 33 4.69 -7.71 1.41
CA MET A 33 3.59 -7.01 0.75
C MET A 33 2.57 -6.49 1.76
N HIS A 34 3.07 -5.79 2.79
CA HIS A 34 2.27 -5.19 3.85
C HIS A 34 2.27 -3.67 3.77
N VAL A 35 1.10 -3.07 3.93
CA VAL A 35 0.96 -1.64 4.21
C VAL A 35 0.83 -1.45 5.71
N GLY A 36 1.34 -0.33 6.22
CA GLY A 36 1.22 -0.02 7.62
C GLY A 36 0.97 1.45 7.92
N ALA A 37 0.70 1.72 9.19
CA ALA A 37 0.49 3.04 9.76
C ALA A 37 1.18 3.09 11.12
N LEU A 38 2.14 4.01 11.27
CA LEU A 38 2.72 4.40 12.55
C LEU A 38 1.91 5.58 13.09
N ILE A 39 1.12 5.32 14.12
CA ILE A 39 0.19 6.26 14.73
C ILE A 39 0.77 6.73 16.06
N LEU A 40 1.02 8.03 16.19
CA LEU A 40 1.46 8.63 17.45
C LEU A 40 0.23 9.14 18.22
N LEU A 41 0.15 8.81 19.50
CA LEU A 41 -1.04 9.03 20.33
C LEU A 41 -0.66 9.77 21.61
N ASP A 42 -1.50 10.71 22.00
CA ASP A 42 -1.39 11.45 23.26
C ASP A 42 -1.87 10.58 24.44
N VAL A 43 -1.00 9.67 24.89
CA VAL A 43 -1.25 8.77 26.02
C VAL A 43 -0.57 9.32 27.28
N PRO A 44 -1.33 9.71 28.31
CA PRO A 44 -0.77 10.20 29.56
C PRO A 44 0.12 9.15 30.22
N THR A 45 1.21 9.59 30.87
CA THR A 45 2.22 8.71 31.50
C THR A 45 1.63 7.61 32.39
N GLN A 46 0.58 7.92 33.15
CA GLN A 46 -0.08 6.97 34.06
C GLN A 46 -0.84 5.85 33.34
N ARG A 47 -1.11 6.00 32.03
CA ARG A 47 -1.90 5.08 31.21
C ARG A 47 -1.06 4.33 30.17
N GLN A 48 0.22 4.68 30.01
CA GLN A 48 1.12 4.11 29.00
C GLN A 48 1.32 2.60 29.17
N HIS A 49 1.46 2.09 30.40
CA HIS A 49 1.65 0.65 30.64
C HIS A 49 0.39 -0.21 30.37
N GLY A 50 -0.80 0.40 30.38
CA GLY A 50 -2.06 -0.28 30.06
C GLY A 50 -2.53 -0.04 28.62
N PHE A 51 -1.71 0.65 27.82
CA PHE A 51 -2.11 1.11 26.49
C PHE A 51 -2.35 -0.05 25.52
N ALA A 52 -1.49 -1.08 25.54
CA ALA A 52 -1.68 -2.25 24.68
C ALA A 52 -2.98 -3.00 24.97
N ASP A 53 -3.36 -3.16 26.24
CA ASP A 53 -4.64 -3.78 26.60
C ASP A 53 -5.84 -2.92 26.17
N ALA A 54 -5.69 -1.60 26.18
CA ALA A 54 -6.72 -0.70 25.66
C ALA A 54 -6.91 -0.88 24.15
N ILE A 55 -5.82 -0.99 23.39
CA ILE A 55 -5.86 -1.29 21.94
C ILE A 55 -6.45 -2.67 21.67
N ARG A 56 -6.05 -3.70 22.42
CA ARG A 56 -6.60 -5.07 22.30
C ARG A 56 -8.12 -5.07 22.48
N ARG A 57 -8.63 -4.42 23.53
CA ARG A 57 -10.09 -4.29 23.76
C ARG A 57 -10.77 -3.57 22.60
N GLN A 58 -10.22 -2.43 22.17
CA GLN A 58 -10.78 -1.65 21.08
C GLN A 58 -10.84 -2.47 19.77
N PHE A 59 -9.78 -3.22 19.46
CA PHE A 59 -9.72 -4.07 18.26
C PHE A 59 -10.69 -5.24 18.36
N ALA A 60 -10.82 -5.90 19.52
CA ALA A 60 -11.79 -6.97 19.72
C ALA A 60 -13.23 -6.53 19.40
N GLU A 61 -13.59 -5.32 19.80
CA GLU A 61 -14.91 -4.72 19.58
C GLU A 61 -15.15 -4.32 18.12
N ARG A 62 -14.11 -4.04 17.33
CA ARG A 62 -14.22 -3.41 16.00
C ARG A 62 -13.81 -4.30 14.84
N LEU A 63 -13.00 -5.32 15.08
CA LEU A 63 -12.60 -6.29 14.06
C LEU A 63 -13.77 -6.95 13.29
N PRO A 64 -14.94 -7.24 13.90
CA PRO A 64 -16.04 -7.88 13.18
C PRO A 64 -16.53 -7.14 11.93
N VAL A 65 -16.40 -5.81 11.89
CA VAL A 65 -16.81 -4.96 10.75
C VAL A 65 -15.67 -4.66 9.76
N THR A 66 -14.49 -5.22 10.00
CA THR A 66 -13.32 -5.10 9.11
C THR A 66 -13.17 -6.33 8.21
N PRO A 67 -12.37 -6.26 7.12
CA PRO A 67 -12.04 -7.42 6.30
C PRO A 67 -10.92 -8.30 6.92
N LEU A 68 -10.55 -8.08 8.19
CA LEU A 68 -9.36 -8.68 8.82
C LEU A 68 -9.63 -10.01 9.53
N LEU A 69 -10.88 -10.36 9.81
CA LEU A 69 -11.23 -11.66 10.40
C LEU A 69 -11.35 -12.72 9.30
N VAL A 70 -10.23 -12.95 8.61
CA VAL A 70 -10.10 -13.95 7.55
C VAL A 70 -8.76 -14.66 7.66
N ARG A 71 -8.64 -15.83 7.02
CA ARG A 71 -7.37 -16.52 6.76
C ARG A 71 -7.27 -16.96 5.30
N LEU A 72 -6.05 -17.03 4.79
CA LEU A 72 -5.77 -17.44 3.42
C LEU A 72 -5.78 -18.96 3.33
N LEU A 73 -6.47 -19.48 2.33
CA LEU A 73 -6.43 -20.88 1.99
C LEU A 73 -6.01 -21.03 0.54
N GLN A 74 -5.04 -21.91 0.34
CA GLN A 74 -4.56 -22.24 -0.98
C GLN A 74 -5.60 -23.08 -1.72
N ALA A 75 -5.94 -22.64 -2.92
CA ALA A 75 -6.82 -23.39 -3.80
C ALA A 75 -6.12 -24.64 -4.35
N PRO A 76 -6.89 -25.68 -4.78
CA PRO A 76 -6.32 -26.79 -5.53
C PRO A 76 -5.59 -26.30 -6.79
N ASP A 77 -4.36 -26.76 -6.96
CA ASP A 77 -3.48 -26.30 -8.03
C ASP A 77 -4.11 -26.45 -9.42
N GLY A 78 -4.02 -25.37 -10.20
CA GLY A 78 -4.42 -25.35 -11.60
C GLY A 78 -5.92 -25.17 -11.89
N TYR A 79 -6.79 -25.13 -10.88
CA TYR A 79 -8.25 -25.06 -11.09
C TYR A 79 -8.94 -23.89 -10.38
N ASP A 80 -8.35 -23.29 -9.34
CA ASP A 80 -8.98 -22.18 -8.62
C ASP A 80 -7.96 -21.11 -8.19
N SER A 81 -8.45 -19.95 -7.76
CA SER A 81 -7.64 -18.94 -7.06
C SER A 81 -7.73 -19.16 -5.57
N ASP A 82 -6.67 -18.81 -4.85
CA ASP A 82 -6.68 -18.81 -3.39
C ASP A 82 -7.87 -18.00 -2.85
N VAL A 83 -8.29 -18.35 -1.64
CA VAL A 83 -9.50 -17.80 -1.03
C VAL A 83 -9.20 -17.21 0.35
N TRP A 84 -9.89 -16.14 0.67
CA TRP A 84 -10.09 -15.69 2.03
C TRP A 84 -11.28 -16.43 2.64
N ALA A 85 -11.07 -17.10 3.77
CA ALA A 85 -12.13 -17.71 4.57
C ALA A 85 -12.31 -16.93 5.87
N ASP A 86 -13.55 -16.54 6.17
CA ASP A 86 -13.92 -15.86 7.41
C ASP A 86 -13.59 -16.72 8.63
N ILE A 87 -13.12 -16.07 9.69
CA ILE A 87 -12.92 -16.65 11.02
C ILE A 87 -13.75 -15.88 12.05
N ALA A 88 -14.09 -16.54 13.16
CA ALA A 88 -14.93 -15.98 14.22
C ALA A 88 -14.18 -14.94 15.08
N SER A 89 -12.90 -15.19 15.35
CA SER A 89 -12.10 -14.38 16.27
C SER A 89 -10.62 -14.41 15.91
N ALA A 90 -9.87 -13.51 16.53
CA ALA A 90 -8.43 -13.36 16.37
C ALA A 90 -7.77 -13.38 17.74
N ASP A 91 -6.59 -14.01 17.86
CA ASP A 91 -5.80 -13.95 19.09
C ASP A 91 -5.05 -12.61 19.19
N LEU A 92 -5.68 -11.65 19.88
CA LEU A 92 -5.12 -10.30 20.03
C LEU A 92 -3.97 -10.21 21.04
N GLN A 93 -3.72 -11.23 21.86
CA GLN A 93 -2.52 -11.25 22.69
C GLN A 93 -1.28 -11.43 21.83
N THR A 94 -1.39 -12.26 20.78
CA THR A 94 -0.34 -12.47 19.79
C THR A 94 -0.30 -11.34 18.76
N LEU A 95 -1.44 -10.95 18.20
CA LEU A 95 -1.49 -10.00 17.08
C LEU A 95 -1.29 -8.54 17.50
N VAL A 96 -1.54 -8.18 18.77
CA VAL A 96 -1.25 -6.86 19.33
C VAL A 96 -0.17 -7.02 20.39
N SER A 97 1.07 -6.79 20.02
CA SER A 97 2.25 -7.03 20.86
C SER A 97 2.83 -5.73 21.42
N VAL A 98 3.47 -5.80 22.58
CA VAL A 98 4.26 -4.69 23.13
C VAL A 98 5.71 -4.86 22.70
N VAL A 99 6.29 -3.83 22.08
CA VAL A 99 7.72 -3.82 21.74
C VAL A 99 8.50 -3.43 22.99
N ARG A 100 9.28 -4.37 23.51
CA ARG A 100 10.07 -4.16 24.73
C ARG A 100 11.25 -3.23 24.45
N HIS A 101 11.45 -2.27 25.34
CA HIS A 101 12.58 -1.35 25.29
C HIS A 101 12.88 -0.83 26.69
N ASN A 102 14.16 -0.54 26.95
CA ASN A 102 14.62 -0.03 28.23
C ASN A 102 14.54 1.49 28.22
N GLY A 103 13.47 2.05 28.79
CA GLY A 103 13.27 3.50 28.85
C GLY A 103 12.20 3.99 27.89
N ALA A 104 12.37 5.20 27.40
CA ALA A 104 11.48 5.79 26.39
C ALA A 104 12.15 5.67 25.02
N TRP A 105 11.34 5.37 24.01
CA TRP A 105 11.79 5.26 22.63
C TRP A 105 12.20 6.62 22.09
N GLU A 106 13.48 6.78 21.77
CA GLU A 106 13.93 7.90 20.96
C GLU A 106 13.42 7.76 19.53
N GLU A 107 13.28 8.88 18.83
CA GLU A 107 12.69 8.89 17.48
C GLU A 107 13.43 7.94 16.52
N ALA A 108 14.78 7.99 16.53
CA ALA A 108 15.60 7.14 15.68
C ALA A 108 15.42 5.64 15.99
N GLU A 109 15.31 5.28 17.27
CA GLU A 109 15.11 3.90 17.72
C GLU A 109 13.72 3.38 17.34
N LEU A 110 12.69 4.24 17.46
CA LEU A 110 11.34 3.94 17.01
C LEU A 110 11.33 3.63 15.50
N TYR A 111 11.97 4.47 14.69
CA TYR A 111 12.01 4.29 13.24
C TYR A 111 12.81 3.05 12.83
N GLU A 112 13.91 2.74 13.52
CA GLU A 112 14.66 1.51 13.30
C GLU A 112 13.83 0.27 13.64
N ALA A 113 13.12 0.28 14.78
CA ALA A 113 12.23 -0.82 15.16
C ALA A 113 11.09 -1.01 14.15
N VAL A 114 10.46 0.08 13.69
CA VAL A 114 9.42 0.02 12.65
C VAL A 114 9.98 -0.54 11.34
N ALA A 115 11.16 -0.11 10.91
CA ALA A 115 11.81 -0.64 9.71
C ALA A 115 12.10 -2.15 9.82
N HIS A 116 12.56 -2.59 10.99
CA HIS A 116 12.83 -4.01 11.26
C HIS A 116 11.54 -4.85 11.27
N ILE A 117 10.53 -4.42 12.03
CA ILE A 117 9.23 -5.11 12.12
C ILE A 117 8.52 -5.14 10.76
N ASN A 118 8.69 -4.09 9.94
CA ASN A 118 8.12 -4.07 8.59
C ASN A 118 8.60 -5.23 7.72
N MET A 119 9.86 -5.67 7.90
CA MET A 119 10.45 -6.78 7.15
C MET A 119 9.94 -8.17 7.55
N GLN A 120 9.25 -8.29 8.69
CA GLN A 120 8.70 -9.56 9.14
C GLN A 120 7.40 -9.89 8.39
N ARG A 121 7.37 -10.96 7.60
CA ARG A 121 6.17 -11.33 6.85
C ARG A 121 5.01 -11.74 7.76
N LEU A 122 3.79 -11.38 7.38
CA LEU A 122 2.58 -11.84 8.05
C LEU A 122 2.31 -13.30 7.70
N ASP A 123 1.99 -14.12 8.71
CA ASP A 123 1.47 -15.47 8.49
C ASP A 123 -0.02 -15.38 8.11
N LEU A 124 -0.30 -15.60 6.82
CA LEU A 124 -1.65 -15.54 6.27
C LEU A 124 -2.49 -16.79 6.60
N SER A 125 -1.96 -17.77 7.33
CA SER A 125 -2.77 -18.86 7.90
C SER A 125 -3.73 -18.37 8.99
N GLY A 126 -3.48 -17.17 9.53
CA GLY A 126 -4.36 -16.41 10.42
C GLY A 126 -4.76 -15.04 9.86
N PRO A 127 -5.25 -14.14 10.73
CA PRO A 127 -5.59 -12.77 10.36
C PRO A 127 -4.45 -12.04 9.63
N PRO A 128 -4.72 -11.38 8.50
CA PRO A 128 -3.70 -10.74 7.66
C PRO A 128 -3.27 -9.37 8.20
N PHE A 129 -3.07 -9.24 9.52
CA PHE A 129 -2.59 -8.02 10.16
C PHE A 129 -1.78 -8.32 11.42
N ALA A 130 -0.98 -7.35 11.86
CA ALA A 130 -0.35 -7.33 13.17
C ALA A 130 -0.23 -5.90 13.66
N ALA A 131 -0.19 -5.71 14.97
CA ALA A 131 -0.02 -4.43 15.62
C ALA A 131 1.07 -4.49 16.69
N HIS A 132 1.83 -3.41 16.79
CA HIS A 132 2.95 -3.27 17.70
C HIS A 132 2.82 -1.97 18.47
N VAL A 133 2.84 -2.08 19.78
CA VAL A 133 2.64 -0.97 20.72
C VAL A 133 3.99 -0.57 21.30
N PHE A 134 4.27 0.73 21.21
CA PHE A 134 5.43 1.39 21.80
C PHE A 134 4.93 2.27 22.94
N GLU A 135 5.05 1.80 24.18
CA GLU A 135 4.33 2.39 25.32
C GLU A 135 4.81 3.80 25.68
N ARG A 136 6.10 4.08 25.53
CA ARG A 136 6.71 5.32 26.02
C ARG A 136 7.58 5.96 24.94
N LEU A 137 7.18 7.10 24.41
CA LEU A 137 8.02 7.88 23.50
C LEU A 137 8.78 8.97 24.28
N ALA A 138 10.01 9.26 23.89
CA ALA A 138 10.82 10.31 24.53
C ALA A 138 10.15 11.70 24.41
N GLY A 139 9.49 11.96 23.27
CA GLY A 139 8.68 13.16 23.03
C GLY A 139 7.31 13.18 23.74
N GLY A 140 6.99 12.16 24.54
CA GLY A 140 5.70 12.01 25.20
C GLY A 140 4.69 11.16 24.40
N GLY A 141 3.75 10.55 25.12
CA GLY A 141 2.73 9.66 24.53
C GLY A 141 3.24 8.24 24.22
N SER A 142 2.48 7.56 23.35
CA SER A 142 2.73 6.19 22.89
C SER A 142 2.58 6.11 21.36
N ALA A 143 3.11 5.05 20.74
CA ALA A 143 2.86 4.75 19.34
C ALA A 143 2.19 3.40 19.12
N LEU A 144 1.36 3.33 18.08
CA LEU A 144 0.77 2.11 17.54
C LEU A 144 1.24 1.95 16.09
N TYR A 145 2.02 0.91 15.82
CA TYR A 145 2.32 0.49 14.46
C TYR A 145 1.39 -0.64 14.04
N LEU A 146 0.43 -0.36 13.17
CA LEU A 146 -0.43 -1.37 12.55
C LEU A 146 0.10 -1.71 11.16
N LYS A 147 0.26 -2.99 10.84
CA LYS A 147 0.55 -3.49 9.49
C LYS A 147 -0.51 -4.50 9.04
N MET A 148 -0.84 -4.48 7.76
CA MET A 148 -1.86 -5.34 7.13
C MET A 148 -1.38 -5.80 5.76
N HIS A 149 -1.67 -7.04 5.38
CA HIS A 149 -1.32 -7.54 4.06
C HIS A 149 -2.13 -6.82 2.97
N HIS A 150 -1.45 -6.35 1.93
CA HIS A 150 -2.04 -5.49 0.89
C HIS A 150 -3.07 -6.23 0.02
N SER A 151 -3.10 -7.56 0.03
CA SER A 151 -4.15 -8.35 -0.67
C SER A 151 -5.56 -8.23 -0.06
N VAL A 152 -5.70 -7.62 1.13
CA VAL A 152 -7.00 -7.42 1.78
C VAL A 152 -7.61 -6.07 1.41
N ALA A 153 -6.77 -5.06 1.24
CA ALA A 153 -7.21 -3.70 0.93
C ALA A 153 -6.10 -2.91 0.23
N ASP A 154 -6.49 -2.06 -0.72
CA ASP A 154 -5.62 -1.02 -1.25
C ASP A 154 -5.48 0.16 -0.27
N GLY A 155 -4.82 1.24 -0.71
CA GLY A 155 -4.65 2.45 0.10
C GLY A 155 -5.98 3.01 0.64
N ILE A 156 -7.05 3.05 -0.15
CA ILE A 156 -8.37 3.55 0.31
C ILE A 156 -9.00 2.58 1.30
N GLY A 157 -8.96 1.28 0.98
CA GLY A 157 -9.46 0.25 1.88
C GLY A 157 -8.71 0.24 3.22
N PHE A 158 -7.40 0.47 3.22
CA PHE A 158 -6.60 0.56 4.44
C PHE A 158 -6.97 1.79 5.30
N GLN A 159 -7.24 2.95 4.68
CA GLN A 159 -7.77 4.11 5.42
C GLN A 159 -9.15 3.82 6.03
N THR A 160 -9.98 3.06 5.32
CA THR A 160 -11.28 2.60 5.83
C THR A 160 -11.08 1.69 7.05
N VAL A 161 -10.14 0.74 6.99
CA VAL A 161 -9.77 -0.12 8.13
C VAL A 161 -9.29 0.69 9.34
N LEU A 162 -8.41 1.68 9.14
CA LEU A 162 -7.97 2.58 10.22
C LEU A 162 -9.17 3.29 10.86
N GLY A 163 -10.11 3.78 10.04
CA GLY A 163 -11.33 4.40 10.54
C GLY A 163 -12.21 3.44 11.34
N LEU A 164 -12.36 2.20 10.87
CA LEU A 164 -13.14 1.15 11.52
C LEU A 164 -12.54 0.71 12.86
N LEU A 165 -11.21 0.70 12.98
CA LEU A 165 -10.50 0.35 14.21
C LEU A 165 -10.39 1.51 15.22
N SER A 166 -10.81 2.73 14.83
CA SER A 166 -10.76 3.93 15.69
C SER A 166 -12.04 4.15 16.51
N ASP A 167 -12.02 5.15 17.40
CA ASP A 167 -13.20 5.52 18.21
C ASP A 167 -14.37 6.08 17.38
N ALA A 168 -14.14 6.45 16.12
CA ALA A 168 -15.20 6.89 15.22
C ALA A 168 -16.22 5.79 14.87
N THR A 169 -15.87 4.53 15.15
CA THR A 169 -16.73 3.36 14.87
C THR A 169 -17.21 2.77 16.21
N PRO A 170 -18.51 2.53 16.38
CA PRO A 170 -19.03 1.89 17.59
C PRO A 170 -18.63 0.40 17.65
N PRO A 171 -18.63 -0.22 18.84
CA PRO A 171 -18.47 -1.65 18.98
C PRO A 171 -19.48 -2.44 18.13
N ALA A 172 -19.02 -3.53 17.54
CA ALA A 172 -19.83 -4.45 16.75
C ALA A 172 -20.05 -5.78 17.49
N SER A 173 -21.13 -6.48 17.14
CA SER A 173 -21.35 -7.83 17.65
C SER A 173 -20.26 -8.79 17.13
N PRO A 174 -19.69 -9.65 17.98
CA PRO A 174 -18.73 -10.67 17.55
C PRO A 174 -19.31 -11.61 16.49
N ARG A 175 -18.44 -12.11 15.60
CA ARG A 175 -18.77 -13.23 14.71
C ARG A 175 -18.90 -14.51 15.54
N ARG A 176 -19.77 -15.43 15.11
CA ARG A 176 -20.13 -16.62 15.90
C ARG A 176 -19.41 -17.90 15.47
N ALA A 177 -18.98 -17.99 14.22
CA ALA A 177 -18.40 -19.20 13.65
C ALA A 177 -17.45 -18.87 12.51
N ASP A 178 -16.49 -19.76 12.31
CA ASP A 178 -15.62 -19.78 11.13
C ASP A 178 -16.42 -20.19 9.89
N ALA A 179 -15.91 -19.83 8.71
CA ALA A 179 -16.41 -20.38 7.46
C ALA A 179 -16.18 -21.91 7.41
N VAL A 180 -17.24 -22.66 7.06
CA VAL A 180 -17.16 -24.12 6.88
C VAL A 180 -16.75 -24.42 5.44
N LEU A 181 -15.60 -25.07 5.28
CA LEU A 181 -15.03 -25.40 3.98
C LEU A 181 -15.46 -26.80 3.53
N PRO A 182 -15.59 -27.03 2.22
CA PRO A 182 -15.67 -28.39 1.69
C PRO A 182 -14.38 -29.17 1.99
N ASP A 183 -14.47 -30.50 2.02
CA ASP A 183 -13.26 -31.34 2.05
C ASP A 183 -12.41 -31.12 0.78
N PRO A 184 -11.08 -31.37 0.82
CA PRO A 184 -10.20 -31.06 -0.30
C PRO A 184 -10.58 -31.74 -1.63
N GLN A 185 -11.13 -32.96 -1.57
CA GLN A 185 -11.54 -33.68 -2.78
C GLN A 185 -12.79 -33.03 -3.38
N GLN A 186 -13.79 -32.72 -2.56
CA GLN A 186 -14.99 -32.03 -2.99
C GLN A 186 -14.68 -30.61 -3.51
N TRP A 187 -13.73 -29.89 -2.92
CA TRP A 187 -13.28 -28.60 -3.46
C TRP A 187 -12.70 -28.80 -4.87
N LEU A 188 -11.78 -29.75 -5.06
CA LEU A 188 -11.18 -30.03 -6.36
C LEU A 188 -12.22 -30.38 -7.42
N GLU A 189 -13.19 -31.23 -7.09
CA GLU A 189 -14.29 -31.60 -7.98
C GLU A 189 -15.15 -30.39 -8.37
N LYS A 190 -15.53 -29.56 -7.40
CA LYS A 190 -16.25 -28.29 -7.65
C LYS A 190 -15.44 -27.32 -8.49
N ALA A 191 -14.12 -27.23 -8.27
CA ALA A 191 -13.23 -26.36 -9.01
C ALA A 191 -13.10 -26.79 -10.48
N LYS A 192 -12.95 -28.10 -10.73
CA LYS A 192 -12.92 -28.68 -12.09
C LYS A 192 -14.22 -28.45 -12.84
N ALA A 193 -15.36 -28.81 -12.24
CA ALA A 193 -16.67 -28.63 -12.85
C ALA A 193 -16.95 -27.16 -13.18
N ARG A 194 -16.57 -26.25 -12.28
CA ARG A 194 -16.68 -24.80 -12.55
C ARG A 194 -15.76 -24.36 -13.69
N PHE A 195 -14.50 -24.79 -13.70
CA PHE A 195 -13.55 -24.44 -14.76
C PHE A 195 -14.06 -24.84 -16.16
N GLU A 196 -14.70 -26.00 -16.26
CA GLU A 196 -15.34 -26.50 -17.48
C GLU A 196 -16.57 -25.65 -17.85
N THR A 197 -17.49 -25.42 -16.91
CA THR A 197 -18.72 -24.64 -17.17
C THR A 197 -18.47 -23.16 -17.48
N GLU A 198 -17.36 -22.58 -17.03
CA GLU A 198 -16.99 -21.18 -17.29
C GLU A 198 -16.13 -21.00 -18.57
N ALA A 199 -16.01 -22.02 -19.44
CA ALA A 199 -15.18 -21.96 -20.64
C ALA A 199 -15.55 -20.80 -21.60
N ASP A 200 -16.84 -20.60 -21.87
CA ASP A 200 -17.30 -19.52 -22.76
C ASP A 200 -17.04 -18.12 -22.16
N LEU A 201 -17.17 -17.99 -20.84
CA LEU A 201 -16.83 -16.74 -20.14
C LEU A 201 -15.34 -16.43 -20.32
N ARG A 202 -14.45 -17.42 -20.11
CA ARG A 202 -13.00 -17.30 -20.33
C ARG A 202 -12.68 -16.88 -21.77
N ALA A 203 -13.37 -17.46 -22.74
CA ALA A 203 -13.21 -17.09 -24.14
C ALA A 203 -13.61 -15.63 -24.39
N GLN A 204 -14.76 -15.19 -23.87
CA GLN A 204 -15.23 -13.80 -23.96
C GLN A 204 -14.24 -12.81 -23.32
N GLN A 205 -13.67 -13.12 -22.14
CA GLN A 205 -12.64 -12.24 -21.58
C GLN A 205 -11.34 -12.25 -22.35
N SER A 206 -10.94 -13.38 -22.94
CA SER A 206 -9.78 -13.38 -23.83
C SER A 206 -9.97 -12.37 -24.96
N VAL A 207 -11.19 -12.29 -25.52
CA VAL A 207 -11.55 -11.28 -26.52
C VAL A 207 -11.50 -9.86 -25.94
N HIS A 208 -12.15 -9.60 -24.80
CA HIS A 208 -12.12 -8.27 -24.16
C HIS A 208 -10.70 -7.82 -23.81
N ARG A 209 -9.86 -8.73 -23.30
CA ARG A 209 -8.46 -8.47 -22.97
C ARG A 209 -7.65 -8.14 -24.23
N LYS A 210 -7.84 -8.87 -25.33
CA LYS A 210 -7.20 -8.57 -26.62
C LYS A 210 -7.63 -7.20 -27.13
N ALA A 211 -8.91 -6.86 -27.04
CA ALA A 211 -9.41 -5.54 -27.43
C ALA A 211 -8.82 -4.42 -26.57
N ALA A 212 -8.76 -4.60 -25.25
CA ALA A 212 -8.14 -3.63 -24.34
C ALA A 212 -6.64 -3.45 -24.61
N LEU A 213 -5.91 -4.54 -24.91
CA LEU A 213 -4.51 -4.47 -25.32
C LEU A 213 -4.34 -3.74 -26.65
N ALA A 214 -5.17 -4.02 -27.65
CA ALA A 214 -5.15 -3.31 -28.93
C ALA A 214 -5.43 -1.81 -28.77
N ALA A 215 -6.34 -1.43 -27.86
CA ALA A 215 -6.62 -0.04 -27.55
C ALA A 215 -5.45 0.69 -26.87
N LEU A 216 -4.51 -0.05 -26.27
CA LEU A 216 -3.28 0.50 -25.66
C LEU A 216 -2.13 0.64 -26.68
N GLU A 217 -2.19 -0.06 -27.81
CA GLU A 217 -1.12 -0.04 -28.83
C GLU A 217 -0.80 1.37 -29.36
N PRO A 218 -1.78 2.24 -29.67
CA PRO A 218 -1.52 3.61 -30.12
C PRO A 218 -0.83 4.48 -29.06
N LEU A 219 -0.92 4.09 -27.78
CA LEU A 219 -0.33 4.80 -26.65
C LEU A 219 1.05 4.25 -26.29
N ASN A 220 1.58 3.28 -27.05
CA ASN A 220 2.92 2.78 -26.84
C ASN A 220 3.96 3.87 -27.11
N GLY A 221 4.93 4.01 -26.19
CA GLY A 221 5.98 5.03 -26.29
C GLY A 221 5.63 6.39 -25.67
N GLU A 222 4.38 6.63 -25.25
CA GLU A 222 4.03 7.86 -24.51
C GLU A 222 4.70 7.94 -23.13
N ARG A 223 4.94 6.77 -22.50
CA ARG A 223 5.61 6.67 -21.21
C ARG A 223 7.11 6.85 -21.35
N THR A 224 7.67 7.71 -20.50
CA THR A 224 9.12 7.80 -20.33
C THR A 224 9.67 6.44 -19.88
N PRO A 225 10.71 5.92 -20.55
CA PRO A 225 11.40 4.72 -20.09
C PRO A 225 11.94 4.91 -18.66
N THR A 226 11.83 3.88 -17.83
CA THR A 226 12.43 3.91 -16.49
C THR A 226 13.94 3.83 -16.63
N PRO A 227 14.72 4.87 -16.24
CA PRO A 227 16.17 4.84 -16.38
C PRO A 227 16.80 3.76 -15.50
N GLU A 228 17.86 3.13 -16.00
CA GLU A 228 18.78 2.31 -15.21
C GLU A 228 19.98 3.14 -14.78
N PHE A 229 20.35 3.05 -13.51
CA PHE A 229 21.46 3.81 -12.90
C PHE A 229 21.91 3.14 -11.58
N ALA A 230 22.82 3.76 -10.83
CA ALA A 230 23.47 3.20 -9.64
C ALA A 230 22.53 2.53 -8.61
N LEU A 231 21.31 3.05 -8.39
CA LEU A 231 20.35 2.47 -7.42
C LEU A 231 19.39 1.44 -8.04
N SER A 232 19.60 1.05 -9.29
CA SER A 232 18.79 0.03 -9.98
C SER A 232 19.19 -1.39 -9.55
N GLY A 233 18.44 -2.38 -10.02
CA GLY A 233 18.66 -3.79 -9.65
C GLY A 233 17.80 -4.25 -8.47
N PRO A 234 18.00 -5.50 -8.01
CA PRO A 234 17.18 -6.13 -6.97
C PRO A 234 17.09 -5.31 -5.69
N THR A 235 15.98 -5.42 -4.99
CA THR A 235 15.77 -4.79 -3.68
C THR A 235 16.38 -5.70 -2.60
N SER A 236 17.10 -5.12 -1.63
CA SER A 236 17.66 -5.88 -0.49
C SER A 236 16.57 -6.25 0.54
N ASN A 237 16.93 -7.00 1.58
CA ASN A 237 16.06 -7.29 2.73
C ASN A 237 16.27 -6.30 3.90
N GLN A 238 16.97 -5.19 3.68
CA GLN A 238 17.22 -4.18 4.73
C GLN A 238 16.41 -2.91 4.47
N ARG A 239 15.88 -2.28 5.53
CA ARG A 239 15.07 -1.07 5.43
C ARG A 239 15.57 0.02 6.35
N ARG A 240 15.44 1.25 5.87
CA ARG A 240 15.47 2.47 6.68
C ARG A 240 14.14 3.17 6.57
N TYR A 241 13.69 3.76 7.68
CA TYR A 241 12.44 4.48 7.76
C TYR A 241 12.67 5.88 8.35
N ALA A 242 11.95 6.86 7.82
CA ALA A 242 11.86 8.21 8.37
C ALA A 242 10.46 8.77 8.11
N THR A 243 10.15 9.88 8.75
CA THR A 243 8.86 10.56 8.59
C THR A 243 9.05 12.00 8.12
N ILE A 244 8.00 12.52 7.50
CA ILE A 244 7.86 13.93 7.14
C ILE A 244 6.46 14.35 7.59
N SER A 245 6.34 15.52 8.20
CA SER A 245 5.06 16.17 8.44
C SER A 245 5.13 17.61 7.93
N LEU A 246 4.17 17.99 7.09
CA LEU A 246 4.06 19.34 6.54
C LEU A 246 2.66 19.91 6.82
N PRO A 247 2.51 21.18 7.20
CA PRO A 247 1.20 21.81 7.32
C PRO A 247 0.48 21.80 5.96
N VAL A 248 -0.72 21.21 5.91
CA VAL A 248 -1.55 21.17 4.68
C VAL A 248 -1.81 22.57 4.15
N ALA A 249 -1.96 23.56 5.04
CA ALA A 249 -2.16 24.96 4.69
C ALA A 249 -1.00 25.53 3.86
N ARG A 250 0.26 25.24 4.23
CA ARG A 250 1.46 25.67 3.50
C ARG A 250 1.51 25.06 2.10
N VAL A 251 1.31 23.74 2.02
CA VAL A 251 1.30 22.99 0.75
C VAL A 251 0.21 23.54 -0.19
N LYS A 252 -1.00 23.79 0.32
CA LYS A 252 -2.10 24.39 -0.47
C LYS A 252 -1.81 25.84 -0.89
N ALA A 253 -1.17 26.64 -0.04
CA ALA A 253 -0.82 28.02 -0.38
C ALA A 253 0.17 28.08 -1.55
N VAL A 254 1.22 27.26 -1.51
CA VAL A 254 2.17 27.11 -2.62
C VAL A 254 1.46 26.63 -3.88
N GLY A 255 0.64 25.57 -3.75
CA GLY A 255 -0.16 25.05 -4.86
C GLY A 255 -1.01 26.12 -5.53
N LYS A 256 -1.71 26.95 -4.74
CA LYS A 256 -2.53 28.05 -5.26
C LYS A 256 -1.71 29.09 -6.03
N ARG A 257 -0.54 29.51 -5.51
CA ARG A 257 0.32 30.49 -6.19
C ARG A 257 0.90 29.97 -7.50
N LEU A 258 1.13 28.66 -7.57
CA LEU A 258 1.73 28.00 -8.73
C LEU A 258 0.74 27.34 -9.68
N ASP A 259 -0.57 27.50 -9.48
CA ASP A 259 -1.62 26.78 -10.23
C ASP A 259 -1.36 25.26 -10.25
N ALA A 260 -1.23 24.70 -9.06
CA ALA A 260 -0.84 23.32 -8.82
C ALA A 260 -1.69 22.67 -7.72
N THR A 261 -2.02 21.39 -7.92
CA THR A 261 -2.71 20.59 -6.91
C THR A 261 -1.76 20.18 -5.78
N VAL A 262 -2.31 19.70 -4.66
CA VAL A 262 -1.49 19.12 -3.57
C VAL A 262 -0.63 17.96 -4.07
N ASN A 263 -1.13 17.16 -5.01
CA ASN A 263 -0.38 16.06 -5.60
C ASN A 263 0.80 16.56 -6.46
N ASP A 264 0.59 17.62 -7.24
CA ASP A 264 1.66 18.22 -8.05
C ASP A 264 2.78 18.77 -7.17
N ILE A 265 2.43 19.46 -6.07
CA ILE A 265 3.41 19.93 -5.09
C ILE A 265 4.12 18.75 -4.43
N PHE A 266 3.41 17.72 -3.97
CA PHE A 266 4.01 16.52 -3.39
C PHE A 266 5.05 15.86 -4.31
N LEU A 267 4.73 15.68 -5.60
CA LEU A 267 5.66 15.12 -6.58
C LEU A 267 6.86 16.06 -6.86
N THR A 268 6.63 17.38 -6.87
CA THR A 268 7.69 18.39 -7.07
C THR A 268 8.66 18.44 -5.90
N LEU A 269 8.16 18.33 -4.66
CA LEU A 269 8.98 18.23 -3.45
C LEU A 269 9.82 16.95 -3.47
N ALA A 270 9.22 15.81 -3.83
CA ALA A 270 9.95 14.55 -4.01
C ALA A 270 11.04 14.67 -5.09
N SER A 271 10.73 15.28 -6.24
CA SER A 271 11.69 15.55 -7.30
C SER A 271 12.86 16.40 -6.81
N SER A 272 12.57 17.47 -6.06
CA SER A 272 13.57 18.36 -5.47
C SER A 272 14.50 17.63 -4.50
N ALA A 273 13.91 16.87 -3.57
CA ALA A 273 14.68 16.09 -2.62
C ALA A 273 15.59 15.07 -3.30
N LEU A 274 15.04 14.32 -4.26
CA LEU A 274 15.77 13.24 -4.95
C LEU A 274 16.83 13.77 -5.90
N ARG A 275 16.56 14.87 -6.60
CA ARG A 275 17.56 15.51 -7.45
C ARG A 275 18.76 15.93 -6.59
N THR A 276 18.54 16.66 -5.51
CA THR A 276 19.64 17.09 -4.62
C THR A 276 20.36 15.90 -4.01
N TYR A 277 19.63 14.91 -3.50
CA TYR A 277 20.22 13.71 -2.91
C TYR A 277 21.14 12.94 -3.90
N LEU A 278 20.69 12.75 -5.14
CA LEU A 278 21.48 12.05 -6.16
C LEU A 278 22.62 12.90 -6.71
N SER A 279 22.42 14.22 -6.84
CA SER A 279 23.48 15.15 -7.24
C SER A 279 24.61 15.19 -6.21
N ASP A 280 24.29 15.26 -4.91
CA ASP A 280 25.27 15.24 -3.80
C ASP A 280 26.14 13.97 -3.85
N ARG A 281 25.63 12.88 -4.44
CA ARG A 281 26.31 11.59 -4.60
C ARG A 281 26.99 11.41 -5.96
N GLY A 282 26.80 12.33 -6.91
CA GLY A 282 27.26 12.16 -8.29
C GLY A 282 26.55 11.03 -9.05
N GLU A 283 25.33 10.67 -8.63
CA GLU A 283 24.55 9.53 -9.14
C GLU A 283 23.26 9.95 -9.85
N LEU A 284 23.08 11.25 -10.10
CA LEU A 284 21.89 11.76 -10.80
C LEU A 284 21.92 11.32 -12.28
N PRO A 285 20.92 10.58 -12.78
CA PRO A 285 20.84 10.24 -14.21
C PRO A 285 20.45 11.46 -15.07
N ASP A 286 20.88 11.46 -16.34
CA ASP A 286 20.50 12.46 -17.34
C ASP A 286 19.00 12.39 -17.69
N ALA A 287 18.41 11.20 -17.59
CA ALA A 287 16.98 10.96 -17.77
C ALA A 287 16.22 11.16 -16.45
N PRO A 288 14.95 11.62 -16.48
CA PRO A 288 14.18 11.81 -15.27
C PRO A 288 13.82 10.48 -14.59
N LEU A 289 13.79 10.47 -13.26
CA LEU A 289 13.25 9.34 -12.50
C LEU A 289 11.77 9.14 -12.82
N VAL A 290 11.36 7.88 -12.98
CA VAL A 290 9.97 7.49 -13.21
C VAL A 290 9.36 6.95 -11.92
N VAL A 291 8.15 7.38 -11.59
CA VAL A 291 7.42 6.96 -10.40
C VAL A 291 6.56 5.74 -10.75
N ASN A 292 6.42 4.81 -9.83
CA ASN A 292 5.27 3.91 -9.77
C ASN A 292 4.26 4.52 -8.80
N SER A 293 3.16 5.06 -9.30
CA SER A 293 2.08 5.60 -8.48
C SER A 293 0.83 4.77 -8.66
N ALA A 294 -0.09 4.86 -7.72
CA ALA A 294 -1.34 4.12 -7.77
C ALA A 294 -2.50 5.08 -7.52
N ARG A 295 -3.53 4.96 -8.36
CA ARG A 295 -4.81 5.65 -8.18
C ARG A 295 -5.91 4.62 -8.00
N SER A 296 -6.89 4.92 -7.15
CA SER A 296 -8.08 4.08 -7.09
C SER A 296 -8.99 4.30 -8.30
N TYR A 297 -9.42 3.21 -8.93
CA TYR A 297 -10.51 3.18 -9.91
C TYR A 297 -11.79 2.54 -9.31
N ARG A 298 -11.88 2.49 -7.98
CA ARG A 298 -13.01 1.88 -7.27
C ARG A 298 -14.32 2.57 -7.67
N ARG A 299 -15.32 1.75 -8.00
CA ARG A 299 -16.70 2.12 -8.30
C ARG A 299 -17.62 1.49 -7.25
N PRO A 300 -18.85 1.99 -7.03
CA PRO A 300 -19.75 1.50 -5.98
C PRO A 300 -19.97 -0.03 -5.99
N GLU A 301 -20.05 -0.63 -7.18
CA GLU A 301 -20.25 -2.07 -7.37
C GLU A 301 -19.06 -2.94 -6.91
N HIS A 302 -17.90 -2.34 -6.66
CA HIS A 302 -16.71 -3.05 -6.19
C HIS A 302 -16.68 -3.28 -4.67
N GLY A 303 -17.54 -2.60 -3.91
CA GLY A 303 -17.50 -2.58 -2.45
C GLY A 303 -16.27 -1.85 -1.89
N ASP A 304 -16.06 -1.95 -0.57
CA ASP A 304 -15.09 -1.09 0.15
C ASP A 304 -13.66 -1.66 0.25
N PHE A 305 -13.49 -2.96 0.03
CA PHE A 305 -12.23 -3.67 0.27
C PHE A 305 -11.66 -4.37 -0.98
N GLY A 306 -10.50 -5.00 -0.84
CA GLY A 306 -9.70 -5.52 -1.97
C GLY A 306 -9.00 -4.42 -2.77
N ASN A 307 -8.17 -4.80 -3.73
CA ASN A 307 -7.37 -3.89 -4.54
C ASN A 307 -8.13 -3.36 -5.76
N ARG A 308 -8.36 -2.06 -5.85
CA ARG A 308 -8.92 -1.41 -7.05
C ARG A 308 -8.01 -0.28 -7.46
N ILE A 309 -6.79 -0.63 -7.84
CA ILE A 309 -5.73 0.31 -8.20
C ILE A 309 -5.36 0.21 -9.67
N VAL A 310 -5.17 1.37 -10.31
CA VAL A 310 -4.52 1.50 -11.61
C VAL A 310 -3.15 2.14 -11.39
N ALA A 311 -2.13 1.59 -12.03
CA ALA A 311 -0.76 2.07 -11.91
C ALA A 311 -0.50 3.22 -12.90
N LEU A 312 0.01 4.33 -12.38
CA LEU A 312 0.41 5.50 -13.17
C LEU A 312 1.93 5.66 -13.08
N HIS A 313 2.55 6.08 -14.18
CA HIS A 313 4.00 6.17 -14.30
C HIS A 313 4.53 7.56 -14.69
N PRO A 314 4.17 8.63 -13.95
CA PRO A 314 4.67 9.96 -14.24
C PRO A 314 6.18 10.03 -13.97
N HIS A 315 6.89 10.88 -14.70
CA HIS A 315 8.29 11.19 -14.41
C HIS A 315 8.42 12.41 -13.50
N LEU A 316 9.49 12.45 -12.71
CA LEU A 316 9.78 13.53 -11.76
C LEU A 316 10.55 14.70 -12.36
N ALA A 317 10.91 14.65 -13.65
CA ALA A 317 11.70 15.71 -14.30
C ALA A 317 13.01 16.03 -13.52
N THR A 318 13.59 15.04 -12.83
CA THR A 318 14.76 15.23 -11.95
C THR A 318 16.00 15.69 -12.70
N ASN A 319 16.01 15.62 -14.02
CA ASN A 319 17.06 16.12 -14.90
C ASN A 319 17.02 17.66 -15.06
N LEU A 320 15.87 18.32 -14.87
CA LEU A 320 15.77 19.78 -14.96
C LEU A 320 16.25 20.45 -13.67
N ALA A 321 16.93 21.60 -13.79
CA ALA A 321 17.49 22.32 -12.66
C ALA A 321 16.46 23.22 -11.95
N ASP A 322 15.62 23.93 -12.71
CA ASP A 322 14.65 24.86 -12.13
C ASP A 322 13.44 24.11 -11.53
N PRO A 323 13.07 24.36 -10.25
CA PRO A 323 11.94 23.68 -9.60
C PRO A 323 10.57 24.02 -10.22
N ILE A 324 10.39 25.20 -10.81
CA ILE A 324 9.14 25.60 -11.48
C ILE A 324 9.02 24.91 -12.84
N GLU A 325 10.10 24.84 -13.61
CA GLU A 325 10.11 24.05 -14.85
C GLU A 325 9.83 22.57 -14.56
N ARG A 326 10.39 22.02 -13.48
CA ARG A 326 10.09 20.66 -13.01
C ARG A 326 8.61 20.47 -12.70
N LEU A 327 8.00 21.38 -11.94
CA LEU A 327 6.57 21.32 -11.64
C LEU A 327 5.74 21.24 -12.92
N ARG A 328 6.02 22.08 -13.92
CA ARG A 328 5.29 22.09 -15.20
C ARG A 328 5.48 20.77 -15.98
N ALA A 329 6.70 20.26 -16.02
CA ALA A 329 6.99 18.98 -16.67
C ALA A 329 6.30 17.80 -15.94
N ILE A 330 6.25 17.81 -14.61
CA ILE A 330 5.54 16.82 -13.80
C ILE A 330 4.03 16.88 -14.07
N GLN A 331 3.44 18.08 -14.11
CA GLN A 331 2.02 18.26 -14.44
C GLN A 331 1.69 17.72 -15.84
N ALA A 332 2.53 18.01 -16.84
CA ALA A 332 2.37 17.48 -18.19
C ALA A 332 2.47 15.94 -18.24
N SER A 333 3.42 15.36 -17.52
CA SER A 333 3.60 13.91 -17.40
C SER A 333 2.39 13.24 -16.73
N MET A 334 1.90 13.81 -15.63
CA MET A 334 0.70 13.33 -14.95
C MET A 334 -0.54 13.46 -15.85
N ALA A 335 -0.69 14.55 -16.60
CA ALA A 335 -1.80 14.73 -17.53
C ALA A 335 -1.80 13.66 -18.64
N ALA A 336 -0.63 13.21 -19.11
CA ALA A 336 -0.51 12.10 -20.06
C ALA A 336 -0.97 10.78 -19.45
N GLU A 337 -0.49 10.46 -18.24
CA GLU A 337 -0.95 9.28 -17.50
C GLU A 337 -2.47 9.30 -17.25
N MET A 338 -3.03 10.47 -16.97
CA MET A 338 -4.47 10.63 -16.77
C MET A 338 -5.29 10.40 -18.05
N ARG A 339 -4.77 10.78 -19.23
CA ARG A 339 -5.42 10.46 -20.52
C ARG A 339 -5.34 8.96 -20.83
N ARG A 340 -4.27 8.30 -20.42
CA ARG A 340 -4.06 6.86 -20.61
C ARG A 340 -4.91 6.01 -19.66
N SER A 341 -5.08 6.43 -18.40
CA SER A 341 -5.72 5.66 -17.31
C SER A 341 -6.98 4.89 -17.69
N PRO A 342 -7.97 5.45 -18.43
CA PRO A 342 -9.17 4.69 -18.81
C PRO A 342 -8.90 3.41 -19.60
N HIS A 343 -7.82 3.39 -20.41
CA HIS A 343 -7.42 2.22 -21.19
C HIS A 343 -6.75 1.16 -20.29
N ASP A 344 -5.93 1.60 -19.33
CA ASP A 344 -5.31 0.72 -18.34
C ASP A 344 -6.39 0.12 -17.41
N GLU A 345 -7.40 0.91 -17.03
CA GLU A 345 -8.58 0.45 -16.25
C GLU A 345 -9.40 -0.59 -17.03
N ALA A 346 -9.67 -0.36 -18.32
CA ALA A 346 -10.35 -1.33 -19.17
C ALA A 346 -9.60 -2.66 -19.29
N LEU A 347 -8.26 -2.62 -19.30
CA LEU A 347 -7.43 -3.84 -19.28
C LEU A 347 -7.54 -4.60 -17.94
N LEU A 348 -7.61 -3.88 -16.81
CA LEU A 348 -7.82 -4.48 -15.49
C LEU A 348 -9.21 -5.11 -15.37
N ASP A 349 -10.26 -4.41 -15.80
CA ASP A 349 -11.63 -4.91 -15.82
C ASP A 349 -11.75 -6.16 -16.73
N ALA A 350 -11.08 -6.15 -17.89
CA ALA A 350 -11.03 -7.31 -18.79
C ALA A 350 -10.27 -8.51 -18.22
N ALA A 351 -9.47 -8.32 -17.16
CA ALA A 351 -8.80 -9.39 -16.43
C ALA A 351 -9.64 -9.99 -15.29
N GLU A 352 -10.81 -9.43 -14.99
CA GLU A 352 -11.49 -9.65 -13.70
C GLU A 352 -12.12 -11.04 -13.51
N LYS A 353 -12.40 -11.85 -14.55
CA LYS A 353 -12.93 -13.24 -14.40
C LYS A 353 -12.54 -14.15 -15.59
N PRO A 354 -12.84 -15.46 -15.54
CA PRO A 354 -12.59 -16.34 -14.40
C PRO A 354 -11.26 -17.09 -14.58
N PHE A 355 -10.40 -17.04 -13.57
CA PHE A 355 -10.19 -18.12 -12.59
C PHE A 355 -9.52 -19.36 -13.19
N GLY A 356 -8.43 -19.81 -12.57
CA GLY A 356 -7.76 -21.05 -12.95
C GLY A 356 -6.98 -20.96 -14.26
N ALA A 357 -6.18 -19.91 -14.50
CA ALA A 357 -5.04 -20.13 -15.38
C ALA A 357 -4.23 -21.25 -14.74
N ARG A 358 -4.14 -22.41 -15.40
CA ARG A 358 -3.23 -23.47 -14.96
C ARG A 358 -1.88 -22.82 -14.69
N ASP A 359 -1.30 -23.18 -13.55
CA ASP A 359 0.07 -22.82 -13.22
C ASP A 359 0.32 -21.31 -12.98
N ARG A 360 -0.68 -20.50 -12.60
CA ARG A 360 -0.47 -19.07 -12.29
C ARG A 360 0.66 -18.83 -11.29
N ARG A 361 0.76 -19.67 -10.25
CA ARG A 361 1.85 -19.63 -9.27
C ARG A 361 3.21 -19.89 -9.92
N ALA A 362 3.34 -20.96 -10.71
CA ALA A 362 4.58 -21.29 -11.40
C ALA A 362 4.97 -20.20 -12.42
N ALA A 363 4.02 -19.73 -13.23
CA ALA A 363 4.23 -18.64 -14.17
C ALA A 363 4.64 -17.32 -13.50
N PHE A 364 4.16 -17.07 -12.28
CA PHE A 364 4.57 -15.91 -11.50
C PHE A 364 5.94 -16.11 -10.84
N ALA A 365 6.21 -17.31 -10.32
CA ALA A 365 7.52 -17.68 -9.78
C ALA A 365 8.63 -17.47 -10.82
N ASP A 366 8.40 -17.93 -12.06
CA ASP A 366 9.33 -17.71 -13.19
C ASP A 366 9.58 -16.22 -13.47
N ARG A 367 8.54 -15.39 -13.39
CA ARG A 367 8.67 -13.93 -13.59
C ARG A 367 9.42 -13.23 -12.46
N MET A 368 9.41 -13.80 -11.27
CA MET A 368 10.08 -13.25 -10.09
C MET A 368 11.57 -13.63 -10.02
N VAL A 369 12.01 -14.59 -10.84
CA VAL A 369 13.42 -15.01 -10.90
C VAL A 369 14.32 -13.80 -11.18
N GLY A 370 15.37 -13.67 -10.37
CA GLY A 370 16.39 -12.63 -10.52
C GLY A 370 16.01 -11.25 -9.98
N GLY A 371 14.90 -11.11 -9.25
CA GLY A 371 14.54 -9.87 -8.56
C GLY A 371 14.30 -8.68 -9.50
N LYS A 372 13.89 -8.98 -10.74
CA LYS A 372 13.60 -7.94 -11.74
C LYS A 372 12.35 -7.16 -11.37
N ARG A 373 12.32 -5.91 -11.81
CA ARG A 373 11.18 -5.01 -11.66
C ARG A 373 9.99 -5.57 -12.45
N LEU A 374 8.87 -5.84 -11.77
CA LEU A 374 7.66 -6.36 -12.42
C LEU A 374 6.85 -5.29 -13.19
N ILE A 375 6.91 -4.05 -12.72
CA ILE A 375 6.11 -2.90 -13.18
C ILE A 375 7.06 -1.71 -13.29
N PRO A 376 6.94 -0.79 -14.27
CA PRO A 376 7.83 0.37 -14.40
C PRO A 376 7.94 1.27 -13.15
N GLY A 377 8.92 2.18 -13.16
CA GLY A 377 9.16 3.18 -12.12
C GLY A 377 10.27 2.82 -11.14
N ASN A 378 11.24 3.72 -10.96
CA ASN A 378 12.42 3.61 -10.10
C ASN A 378 12.08 3.55 -8.60
N LEU A 379 11.02 4.24 -8.21
CA LEU A 379 10.54 4.41 -6.85
C LEU A 379 9.01 4.46 -6.84
N THR A 380 8.40 4.36 -5.66
CA THR A 380 6.96 4.50 -5.50
C THR A 380 6.64 5.82 -4.79
N LEU A 381 5.70 6.60 -5.33
CA LEU A 381 5.13 7.75 -4.62
C LEU A 381 3.62 7.64 -4.61
N SER A 382 3.03 7.79 -3.44
CA SER A 382 1.59 7.69 -3.25
C SER A 382 1.07 8.82 -2.37
N ASN A 383 -0.06 9.40 -2.75
CA ASN A 383 -0.78 10.38 -1.95
C ASN A 383 -2.17 9.84 -1.70
N VAL A 384 -2.35 9.23 -0.53
CA VAL A 384 -3.63 8.62 -0.16
C VAL A 384 -4.50 9.63 0.59
N PRO A 385 -5.82 9.64 0.36
CA PRO A 385 -6.73 10.44 1.17
C PRO A 385 -6.58 10.13 2.66
N GLY A 386 -6.83 11.12 3.51
CA GLY A 386 -6.87 10.94 4.96
C GLY A 386 -7.89 11.89 5.59
N PRO A 387 -8.37 11.59 6.81
CA PRO A 387 -9.40 12.39 7.47
C PRO A 387 -8.88 13.79 7.79
N ALA A 388 -9.75 14.78 7.61
CA ALA A 388 -9.54 16.13 8.10
C ALA A 388 -9.85 16.24 9.59
N GLU A 389 -10.78 15.41 10.03
CA GLU A 389 -11.31 15.36 11.39
C GLU A 389 -10.31 14.67 12.32
N PRO A 390 -10.24 15.11 13.59
CA PRO A 390 -9.47 14.41 14.61
C PRO A 390 -9.88 12.94 14.72
N ARG A 391 -8.90 12.09 14.98
CA ARG A 391 -9.10 10.66 15.25
C ARG A 391 -8.58 10.33 16.63
N SER A 392 -9.16 9.31 17.26
CA SER A 392 -8.68 8.77 18.52
C SER A 392 -8.75 7.25 18.52
N TYR A 393 -7.86 6.65 19.32
CA TYR A 393 -7.81 5.21 19.54
C TYR A 393 -7.85 4.95 21.05
N ALA A 394 -8.83 4.18 21.50
CA ALA A 394 -9.06 3.83 22.89
C ALA A 394 -9.18 5.07 23.79
N GLY A 395 -9.76 6.15 23.27
CA GLY A 395 -9.93 7.44 23.94
C GLY A 395 -8.73 8.39 23.85
N PHE A 396 -7.61 7.98 23.22
CA PHE A 396 -6.40 8.81 23.11
C PHE A 396 -6.34 9.49 21.74
N ALA A 397 -6.07 10.80 21.73
CA ALA A 397 -6.03 11.60 20.50
C ALA A 397 -4.84 11.20 19.62
N GLN A 398 -5.09 11.04 18.33
CA GLN A 398 -4.05 10.86 17.31
C GLN A 398 -3.35 12.19 17.05
N LEU A 399 -2.04 12.22 17.27
CA LEU A 399 -1.17 13.36 16.99
C LEU A 399 -0.68 13.32 15.53
N HIS A 400 -0.18 12.15 15.12
CA HIS A 400 0.32 11.90 13.77
C HIS A 400 -0.04 10.50 13.31
N ASN A 401 -0.08 10.30 12.00
CA ASN A 401 -0.25 8.98 11.42
C ASN A 401 0.52 8.91 10.10
N TYR A 402 1.71 8.31 10.21
CA TYR A 402 2.69 8.15 9.16
C TYR A 402 2.53 6.80 8.46
N PRO A 403 2.27 6.77 7.14
CA PRO A 403 2.22 5.53 6.37
C PRO A 403 3.55 4.76 6.47
N VAL A 404 3.52 3.44 6.56
CA VAL A 404 4.69 2.59 6.37
C VAL A 404 4.45 1.79 5.09
N PRO A 405 4.98 2.24 3.93
CA PRO A 405 4.57 1.68 2.65
C PRO A 405 5.48 0.54 2.19
N ILE A 406 5.13 -0.08 1.06
CA ILE A 406 5.86 -1.22 0.48
C ILE A 406 7.00 -0.73 -0.41
N ILE A 407 8.19 -1.33 -0.27
CA ILE A 407 9.18 -1.31 -1.36
C ILE A 407 9.02 -2.59 -2.16
N GLY A 408 8.46 -2.45 -3.37
CA GLY A 408 8.32 -3.56 -4.31
C GLY A 408 9.61 -3.84 -5.06
N SER A 409 9.73 -5.05 -5.60
CA SER A 409 10.90 -5.53 -6.35
C SER A 409 11.45 -4.49 -7.36
N GLY A 410 12.77 -4.29 -7.31
CA GLY A 410 13.52 -3.43 -8.22
C GLY A 410 13.45 -1.94 -7.88
N ARG A 411 12.83 -1.55 -6.76
CA ARG A 411 12.71 -0.15 -6.31
C ARG A 411 13.59 0.09 -5.09
N PHE A 412 14.03 1.34 -4.93
CA PHE A 412 14.92 1.72 -3.82
C PHE A 412 14.24 2.58 -2.75
N LEU A 413 13.06 3.15 -3.05
CA LEU A 413 12.37 4.11 -2.18
C LEU A 413 10.86 4.04 -2.37
N ASN A 414 10.12 4.25 -1.28
CA ASN A 414 8.71 4.61 -1.31
C ASN A 414 8.44 5.78 -0.36
N ILE A 415 7.77 6.82 -0.86
CA ILE A 415 7.20 7.90 -0.04
C ILE A 415 5.69 7.86 -0.20
N THR A 416 4.99 7.60 0.89
CA THR A 416 3.53 7.66 0.92
C THR A 416 3.08 8.77 1.85
N SER A 417 2.28 9.69 1.34
CA SER A 417 1.67 10.79 2.08
C SER A 417 0.21 10.50 2.37
N ARG A 418 -0.29 11.03 3.49
CA ARG A 418 -1.70 11.03 3.86
C ARG A 418 -2.03 12.24 4.72
N ARG A 419 -3.27 12.70 4.65
CA ARG A 419 -3.75 13.73 5.57
C ARG A 419 -3.98 13.17 6.97
N SER A 420 -3.55 13.91 7.98
CA SER A 420 -3.78 13.64 9.40
C SER A 420 -4.11 14.98 10.07
N GLY A 421 -5.40 15.31 10.13
CA GLY A 421 -5.84 16.61 10.62
C GLY A 421 -5.36 17.76 9.73
N ASP A 422 -4.54 18.64 10.31
CA ASP A 422 -3.94 19.79 9.62
C ASP A 422 -2.60 19.46 8.96
N ASN A 423 -2.09 18.24 9.14
CA ASN A 423 -0.81 17.79 8.63
C ASN A 423 -0.96 16.88 7.41
N LEU A 424 -0.01 17.00 6.50
CA LEU A 424 0.29 16.02 5.47
C LEU A 424 1.45 15.18 6.00
N ASP A 425 1.10 14.07 6.64
CA ASP A 425 2.04 13.12 7.23
C ASP A 425 2.51 12.13 6.16
N MET A 426 3.80 11.84 6.14
CA MET A 426 4.42 10.94 5.17
C MET A 426 5.37 9.99 5.88
N GLY A 427 5.39 8.74 5.42
CA GLY A 427 6.50 7.85 5.70
C GLY A 427 7.38 7.68 4.48
N VAL A 428 8.68 7.69 4.74
CA VAL A 428 9.75 7.52 3.78
C VAL A 428 10.44 6.22 4.14
N ILE A 429 10.29 5.20 3.30
CA ILE A 429 10.96 3.91 3.49
C ILE A 429 11.90 3.65 2.33
N ALA A 430 13.14 3.28 2.64
CA ALA A 430 14.19 3.06 1.67
C ALA A 430 14.83 1.68 1.83
N ASP A 431 15.33 1.14 0.71
CA ASP A 431 16.28 0.03 0.73
C ASP A 431 17.58 0.53 1.37
N ALA A 432 17.96 -0.04 2.53
CA ALA A 432 19.06 0.47 3.33
C ALA A 432 20.43 0.35 2.64
N GLU A 433 20.58 -0.60 1.73
CA GLU A 433 21.84 -0.80 0.99
C GLU A 433 22.01 0.23 -0.12
N LYS A 434 20.91 0.80 -0.61
CA LYS A 434 20.88 1.80 -1.69
C LYS A 434 20.79 3.22 -1.16
N VAL A 435 20.03 3.41 -0.08
CA VAL A 435 19.78 4.70 0.57
C VAL A 435 20.05 4.52 2.08
N PRO A 436 21.31 4.64 2.51
CA PRO A 436 21.68 4.39 3.91
C PRO A 436 21.16 5.48 4.86
N ASP A 437 21.02 6.72 4.37
CA ASP A 437 20.49 7.86 5.12
C ASP A 437 19.17 8.35 4.51
N VAL A 438 18.08 7.72 4.94
CA VAL A 438 16.72 8.12 4.57
C VAL A 438 16.30 9.44 5.24
N GLY A 439 16.91 9.77 6.38
CA GLY A 439 16.67 11.02 7.12
C GLY A 439 17.08 12.25 6.30
N ARG A 440 18.18 12.14 5.54
CA ARG A 440 18.60 13.17 4.57
C ARG A 440 17.55 13.44 3.50
N ILE A 441 16.92 12.40 2.94
CA ILE A 441 15.83 12.57 1.96
C ILE A 441 14.65 13.31 2.60
N ALA A 442 14.26 12.92 3.82
CA ALA A 442 13.19 13.58 4.55
C ALA A 442 13.49 15.07 4.84
N ALA A 443 14.73 15.39 5.21
CA ALA A 443 15.17 16.77 5.41
C ALA A 443 15.15 17.59 4.12
N LEU A 444 15.67 17.03 3.02
CA LEU A 444 15.65 17.67 1.70
C LEU A 444 14.23 17.90 1.18
N PHE A 445 13.30 16.99 1.48
CA PHE A 445 11.88 17.14 1.14
C PHE A 445 11.26 18.35 1.84
N ARG A 446 11.56 18.55 3.14
CA ARG A 446 11.11 19.73 3.89
C ARG A 446 11.71 21.01 3.31
N ALA A 447 13.03 21.03 3.07
CA ALA A 447 13.73 22.17 2.50
C ALA A 447 13.20 22.56 1.10
N ALA A 448 12.74 21.58 0.31
CA ALA A 448 12.14 21.85 -1.00
C ALA A 448 10.83 22.66 -0.90
N LEU A 449 10.07 22.53 0.20
CA LEU A 449 8.88 23.35 0.40
C LEU A 449 9.27 24.80 0.69
N ASP A 450 10.29 24.99 1.52
CA ASP A 450 10.83 26.31 1.84
C ASP A 450 11.39 26.99 0.57
N GLU A 451 12.05 26.24 -0.32
CA GLU A 451 12.53 26.75 -1.62
C GLU A 451 11.37 27.20 -2.52
N LEU A 452 10.33 26.37 -2.66
CA LEU A 452 9.17 26.73 -3.48
C LEU A 452 8.43 27.94 -2.91
N GLU A 453 8.32 28.06 -1.59
CA GLU A 453 7.73 29.24 -0.95
C GLU A 453 8.53 30.51 -1.21
N ALA A 454 9.86 30.45 -1.20
CA ALA A 454 10.70 31.62 -1.44
C ALA A 454 10.63 32.13 -2.91
N ARG A 455 10.18 31.30 -3.84
CA ARG A 455 10.08 31.63 -5.28
C ARG A 455 8.69 32.12 -5.71
N THR A 456 7.72 32.20 -4.78
CA THR A 456 6.30 32.46 -5.06
C THR A 456 5.72 33.49 -4.11
#